data_AF-A0A1Q6BH43-F1
#
_entry.id   AF-A0A1Q6BH43-F1
#
_cell.length_a   1.000
_cell.length_b   1.000
_cell.length_c   1.000
_cell.angle_alpha   90.00
_cell.angle_beta   90.00
_cell.angle_gamma   90.00
#
_symmetry.space_group_name_H-M   'P 1'
#
loop_
_entity.id
_entity.type
_entity.pdbx_description
1 polymer ?
#
loop_
_entity_poly.entity_id
_entity_poly.type
_entity_poly.pdbx_seq_one_letter_code
_entity_poly.pdbx_strand_id
1 'polypeptide(L)'
;MKINYPAKYETGDIVFTCIGARLFGQISAASKCWSNHVGIIIGHDGDDYLVAESRVPLSTITTLSRFIERSTDQRYGVRRLAGGLTAEQKLALVEKVPGRLHKLYHTGFKYESSRQFCSKFVFDIYKEALCIPVGEIETFGELLNSNPNAKLTFWKFWFLGSIPWERKTVTPASLWHHPGLVLIHAEGVETPQPELTEAV
;
A
#
# COMPACT_ATOMS: atom_id res chain seq x y z
N MET A 1 -15.51 16.10 -14.71
CA MET A 1 -16.09 16.81 -13.53
C MET A 1 -15.04 16.72 -12.46
N LYS A 2 -14.52 17.86 -12.04
CA LYS A 2 -13.43 17.90 -11.08
C LYS A 2 -13.88 17.35 -9.74
N ILE A 3 -13.16 16.36 -9.22
CA ILE A 3 -13.43 15.76 -7.91
C ILE A 3 -12.74 16.59 -6.84
N ASN A 4 -13.50 16.99 -5.82
CA ASN A 4 -12.98 17.74 -4.69
C ASN A 4 -12.71 16.78 -3.53
N TYR A 5 -11.42 16.59 -3.21
CA TYR A 5 -10.99 15.83 -2.05
C TYR A 5 -10.84 16.75 -0.82
N PRO A 6 -10.98 16.22 0.40
CA PRO A 6 -10.87 17.00 1.64
C PRO A 6 -9.46 17.53 1.92
N ALA A 7 -8.44 17.00 1.24
CA ALA A 7 -7.06 17.47 1.31
C ALA A 7 -6.43 17.53 -0.09
N LYS A 8 -5.37 18.34 -0.22
CA LYS A 8 -4.56 18.42 -1.45
C LYS A 8 -3.52 17.31 -1.44
N TYR A 9 -3.68 16.35 -2.33
CA TYR A 9 -2.70 15.29 -2.54
C TYR A 9 -1.62 15.70 -3.55
N GLU A 10 -0.51 14.99 -3.50
CA GLU A 10 0.69 15.25 -4.29
C GLU A 10 1.25 13.96 -4.89
N THR A 11 1.98 14.09 -6.00
CA THR A 11 2.80 13.00 -6.53
C THR A 11 3.72 12.45 -5.44
N GLY A 12 3.71 11.13 -5.27
CA GLY A 12 4.40 10.41 -4.21
C GLY A 12 3.49 9.96 -3.07
N ASP A 13 2.35 10.61 -2.85
CA ASP A 13 1.43 10.19 -1.79
C ASP A 13 1.00 8.73 -1.96
N ILE A 14 1.06 7.97 -0.88
CA ILE A 14 0.69 6.56 -0.85
C ILE A 14 -0.75 6.47 -0.38
N VAL A 15 -1.58 5.85 -1.20
CA VAL A 15 -3.02 5.67 -0.95
C VAL A 15 -3.27 4.23 -0.53
N PHE A 16 -3.97 4.08 0.58
CA PHE A 16 -4.31 2.80 1.20
C PHE A 16 -5.81 2.58 1.08
N THR A 17 -6.23 1.36 0.78
CA THR A 17 -7.63 0.93 0.70
C THR A 17 -7.80 -0.48 1.27
N CYS A 18 -9.05 -0.92 1.43
CA CYS A 18 -9.39 -2.28 1.81
C CYS A 18 -10.34 -2.92 0.80
N ILE A 19 -9.82 -3.81 -0.02
CA ILE A 19 -10.62 -4.58 -0.97
C ILE A 19 -11.42 -5.63 -0.19
N GLY A 20 -12.75 -5.54 -0.27
CA GLY A 20 -13.70 -6.34 0.52
C GLY A 20 -13.82 -7.82 0.13
N ALA A 21 -13.05 -8.29 -0.84
CA ALA A 21 -13.05 -9.71 -1.17
C ALA A 21 -12.54 -10.52 0.03
N ARG A 22 -13.31 -11.52 0.47
CA ARG A 22 -13.04 -12.38 1.64
C ARG A 22 -11.61 -12.93 1.68
N LEU A 23 -11.02 -13.10 0.49
CA LEU A 23 -9.65 -13.53 0.25
C LEU A 23 -8.59 -12.54 0.76
N PHE A 24 -8.79 -11.24 0.53
CA PHE A 24 -7.84 -10.19 0.88
C PHE A 24 -8.03 -9.71 2.34
N GLY A 25 -9.21 -9.91 2.93
CA GLY A 25 -9.45 -9.60 4.34
C GLY A 25 -8.52 -10.36 5.31
N GLN A 26 -8.03 -11.55 4.93
CA GLN A 26 -7.05 -12.28 5.74
C GLN A 26 -5.65 -11.68 5.72
N ILE A 27 -5.32 -10.87 4.70
CA ILE A 27 -4.05 -10.12 4.62
C ILE A 27 -4.05 -8.98 5.63
N SER A 28 -5.14 -8.21 5.68
CA SER A 28 -5.37 -7.18 6.71
C SER A 28 -5.33 -7.78 8.11
N ALA A 29 -6.05 -8.90 8.30
CA ALA A 29 -6.08 -9.58 9.59
C ALA A 29 -4.68 -10.03 10.01
N ALA A 30 -3.94 -10.74 9.15
CA ALA A 30 -2.60 -11.23 9.46
C ALA A 30 -1.64 -10.10 9.86
N SER A 31 -1.71 -8.97 9.15
CA SER A 31 -0.80 -7.83 9.33
C SER A 31 -1.26 -6.79 10.37
N LYS A 32 -2.35 -7.07 11.11
CA LYS A 32 -2.95 -6.15 12.10
C LYS A 32 -3.21 -4.74 11.55
N CYS A 33 -3.54 -4.62 10.27
CA CYS A 33 -3.79 -3.36 9.60
C CYS A 33 -5.12 -3.42 8.84
N TRP A 34 -5.87 -2.32 8.84
CA TRP A 34 -7.14 -2.21 8.13
C TRP A 34 -6.99 -2.28 6.60
N SER A 35 -5.81 -1.92 6.09
CA SER A 35 -5.50 -1.88 4.66
C SER A 35 -4.99 -3.23 4.17
N ASN A 36 -5.41 -3.64 2.98
CA ASN A 36 -4.86 -4.78 2.24
C ASN A 36 -4.42 -4.42 0.82
N HIS A 37 -4.55 -3.15 0.44
CA HIS A 37 -4.22 -2.69 -0.90
C HIS A 37 -3.67 -1.27 -0.87
N VAL A 38 -2.69 -1.02 -1.74
CA VAL A 38 -1.99 0.26 -1.82
C VAL A 38 -1.68 0.64 -3.27
N GLY A 39 -1.60 1.95 -3.49
CA GLY A 39 -1.14 2.56 -4.72
C GLY A 39 -0.38 3.86 -4.42
N ILE A 40 0.19 4.47 -5.46
CA ILE A 40 0.93 5.73 -5.34
C ILE A 40 0.34 6.77 -6.30
N ILE A 41 0.12 7.99 -5.81
CA ILE A 41 -0.31 9.11 -6.65
C ILE A 41 0.85 9.54 -7.53
N ILE A 42 0.60 9.63 -8.84
CA ILE A 42 1.63 9.96 -9.85
C ILE A 42 1.39 11.30 -10.53
N GLY A 43 0.23 11.92 -10.29
CA GLY A 43 -0.13 13.21 -10.87
C GLY A 43 -1.63 13.47 -10.78
N HIS A 44 -2.08 14.44 -11.57
CA HIS A 44 -3.48 14.84 -11.67
C HIS A 44 -3.77 15.16 -13.14
N ASP A 45 -4.87 14.66 -13.70
CA ASP A 45 -5.20 14.81 -15.13
C ASP A 45 -6.03 16.06 -15.44
N GLY A 46 -6.51 16.74 -14.41
CA GLY A 46 -7.35 17.95 -14.48
C GLY A 46 -8.71 17.75 -13.83
N ASP A 47 -9.20 16.51 -13.81
CA ASP A 47 -10.44 16.10 -13.16
C ASP A 47 -10.18 15.32 -11.86
N ASP A 48 -9.19 14.42 -11.83
CA ASP A 48 -8.88 13.55 -10.70
C ASP A 48 -7.37 13.29 -10.55
N TYR A 49 -6.97 12.77 -9.39
CA TYR A 49 -5.64 12.23 -9.16
C TYR A 49 -5.47 10.88 -9.86
N LEU A 50 -4.27 10.63 -10.37
CA LEU A 50 -3.89 9.37 -10.99
C LEU A 50 -3.13 8.52 -9.99
N VAL A 51 -3.56 7.27 -9.82
CA VAL A 51 -2.96 6.28 -8.92
C VAL A 51 -2.36 5.15 -9.75
N ALA A 52 -1.05 4.93 -9.61
CA ALA A 52 -0.39 3.74 -10.12
C ALA A 52 -0.46 2.62 -9.09
N GLU A 53 -0.82 1.42 -9.53
CA GLU A 53 -1.01 0.27 -8.64
C GLU A 53 -0.63 -1.06 -9.31
N SER A 54 -0.29 -2.05 -8.50
CA SER A 54 -0.31 -3.45 -8.91
C SER A 54 -1.56 -4.11 -8.37
N ARG A 55 -2.42 -4.63 -9.25
CA ARG A 55 -3.65 -5.36 -8.90
C ARG A 55 -3.82 -6.59 -9.79
N VAL A 56 -4.75 -7.47 -9.42
CA VAL A 56 -5.09 -8.63 -10.27
C VAL A 56 -5.87 -8.16 -11.52
N PRO A 57 -5.54 -8.65 -12.74
CA PRO A 57 -4.40 -9.50 -13.07
C PRO A 57 -3.10 -8.73 -13.37
N LEU A 58 -3.18 -7.45 -13.72
CA LEU A 58 -2.06 -6.63 -14.21
C LEU A 58 -1.95 -5.29 -13.47
N SER A 59 -0.73 -4.82 -13.27
CA SER A 59 -0.46 -3.44 -12.84
C SER A 59 -0.92 -2.41 -13.87
N THR A 60 -1.41 -1.28 -13.37
CA THR A 60 -2.09 -0.27 -14.19
C THR A 60 -2.07 1.11 -13.52
N ILE A 61 -2.60 2.10 -14.23
CA ILE A 61 -2.93 3.42 -13.70
C ILE A 61 -4.46 3.53 -13.68
N THR A 62 -4.99 4.06 -12.59
CA THR A 62 -6.43 4.35 -12.44
C THR A 62 -6.62 5.74 -11.86
N THR A 63 -7.85 6.22 -11.78
CA THR A 63 -8.17 7.46 -11.09
C THR A 63 -8.35 7.18 -9.60
N LEU A 64 -8.08 8.16 -8.73
CA LEU A 64 -8.20 8.00 -7.29
C LEU A 64 -9.64 7.65 -6.88
N SER A 65 -10.63 8.25 -7.54
CA SER A 65 -12.05 7.90 -7.35
C SER A 65 -12.33 6.42 -7.60
N ARG A 66 -11.89 5.88 -8.74
CA ARG A 66 -12.03 4.45 -9.08
C ARG A 66 -11.19 3.54 -8.19
N PHE A 67 -10.09 4.04 -7.65
CA PHE A 67 -9.29 3.32 -6.68
C PHE A 67 -10.05 3.17 -5.35
N ILE A 68 -10.65 4.26 -4.87
CA ILE A 68 -11.45 4.32 -3.64
C ILE A 68 -12.77 3.54 -3.77
N GLU A 69 -13.42 3.59 -4.93
CA GLU A 69 -14.70 2.89 -5.19
C GLU A 69 -14.62 1.38 -4.97
N ARG A 70 -13.43 0.78 -5.15
CA ARG A 70 -13.19 -0.65 -4.89
C ARG A 70 -12.96 -0.98 -3.42
N SER A 71 -12.81 0.04 -2.58
CA SER A 71 -12.61 -0.10 -1.15
C SER A 71 -13.95 -0.36 -0.45
N THR A 72 -13.92 -1.22 0.56
CA THR A 72 -15.07 -1.49 1.43
C THR A 72 -15.50 -0.19 2.09
N ASP A 73 -16.79 0.14 2.03
CA ASP A 73 -17.37 1.38 2.53
C ASP A 73 -16.68 2.66 2.00
N GLN A 74 -16.00 2.56 0.84
CA GLN A 74 -15.18 3.62 0.27
C GLN A 74 -14.11 4.17 1.23
N ARG A 75 -13.73 3.40 2.25
CA ARG A 75 -12.72 3.83 3.23
C ARG A 75 -11.35 3.94 2.60
N TYR A 76 -10.59 4.97 2.93
CA TYR A 76 -9.24 5.15 2.40
C TYR A 76 -8.38 5.99 3.33
N GLY A 77 -7.07 5.88 3.14
CA GLY A 77 -6.09 6.69 3.86
C GLY A 77 -4.98 7.12 2.92
N VAL A 78 -4.48 8.34 3.10
CA VAL A 78 -3.39 8.90 2.31
C VAL A 78 -2.26 9.28 3.24
N ARG A 79 -1.06 8.75 2.99
CA ARG A 79 0.15 9.12 3.73
C ARG A 79 1.21 9.69 2.80
N ARG A 80 2.02 10.60 3.32
CA ARG A 80 3.07 11.33 2.60
C ARG A 80 4.40 11.19 3.33
N LEU A 81 5.51 11.16 2.61
CA LEU A 81 6.84 11.27 3.23
C LEU A 81 6.96 12.58 4.03
N ALA A 82 7.39 12.49 5.28
CA ALA A 82 7.60 13.65 6.14
C ALA A 82 8.56 14.66 5.46
N GLY A 83 8.20 15.94 5.48
CA GLY A 83 8.94 16.99 4.77
C GLY A 83 8.58 17.15 3.29
N GLY A 84 7.76 16.25 2.73
CA GLY A 84 7.36 16.29 1.32
C GLY A 84 8.47 15.82 0.38
N LEU A 85 8.24 16.02 -0.93
CA LEU A 85 9.18 15.67 -1.98
C LEU A 85 9.46 16.88 -2.87
N THR A 86 10.72 17.05 -3.28
CA THR A 86 11.09 18.05 -4.29
C THR A 86 10.48 17.70 -5.66
N ALA A 87 10.50 18.65 -6.60
CA ALA A 87 10.02 18.40 -7.95
C ALA A 87 10.81 17.28 -8.65
N GLU A 88 12.13 17.24 -8.46
CA GLU A 88 13.03 16.22 -9.02
C GLU A 88 12.73 14.84 -8.42
N GLN A 89 12.48 14.77 -7.11
CA GLN A 89 12.10 13.52 -6.46
C GLN A 89 10.74 13.00 -6.94
N LYS A 90 9.77 13.90 -7.14
CA LYS A 90 8.46 13.56 -7.72
C LYS A 90 8.60 13.00 -9.13
N LEU A 91 9.42 13.63 -9.97
CA LEU A 91 9.72 13.15 -11.31
C LEU A 91 10.39 11.77 -11.29
N ALA A 92 11.41 11.59 -10.43
CA ALA A 92 12.12 10.32 -10.30
C ALA A 92 11.19 9.16 -9.90
N LEU A 93 10.20 9.39 -9.03
CA LEU A 93 9.18 8.39 -8.71
C LEU A 93 8.31 8.04 -9.93
N VAL A 94 7.84 9.05 -10.66
CA VAL A 94 6.99 8.87 -11.84
C VAL A 94 7.73 8.12 -12.95
N GLU A 95 9.03 8.38 -13.14
CA GLU A 95 9.87 7.68 -14.13
C GLU A 95 9.99 6.16 -13.87
N LYS A 96 9.81 5.70 -12.63
CA LYS A 96 9.80 4.26 -12.31
C LYS A 96 8.50 3.55 -12.71
N VAL A 97 7.42 4.29 -12.96
CA VAL A 97 6.09 3.71 -13.19
C VAL A 97 5.97 2.97 -14.53
N PRO A 98 6.37 3.53 -15.69
CA PRO A 98 6.17 2.86 -16.98
C PRO A 98 6.75 1.44 -17.05
N GLY A 99 7.97 1.25 -16.55
CA GLY A 99 8.65 -0.05 -16.49
C GLY A 99 8.01 -1.06 -15.54
N ARG A 100 6.96 -0.67 -14.81
CA ARG A 100 6.21 -1.49 -13.86
C ARG A 100 4.76 -1.72 -14.27
N LEU A 101 4.26 -1.10 -15.34
CA LEU A 101 2.90 -1.32 -15.82
C LEU A 101 2.77 -2.66 -16.56
N HIS A 102 1.54 -3.18 -16.65
CA HIS A 102 1.20 -4.41 -17.35
C HIS A 102 1.97 -5.66 -16.89
N LYS A 103 2.50 -5.68 -15.66
CA LYS A 103 3.12 -6.87 -15.07
C LYS A 103 2.08 -7.68 -14.32
N LEU A 104 2.21 -9.01 -14.41
CA LEU A 104 1.33 -9.96 -13.72
C LEU A 104 1.41 -9.81 -12.19
N TYR A 105 0.25 -9.94 -11.55
CA TYR A 105 0.12 -9.95 -10.10
C TYR A 105 0.68 -11.25 -9.50
N HIS A 106 1.33 -11.14 -8.34
CA HIS A 106 1.88 -12.27 -7.58
C HIS A 106 1.07 -12.55 -6.31
N THR A 107 0.08 -13.42 -6.42
CA THR A 107 -0.78 -13.83 -5.30
C THR A 107 -0.03 -14.50 -4.15
N GLY A 108 1.14 -15.08 -4.39
CA GLY A 108 1.97 -15.66 -3.33
C GLY A 108 2.89 -14.67 -2.58
N PHE A 109 2.76 -13.37 -2.85
CA PHE A 109 3.50 -12.24 -2.24
C PHE A 109 5.01 -12.44 -2.06
N LYS A 110 5.70 -13.06 -3.03
CA LYS A 110 7.15 -13.30 -2.99
C LYS A 110 7.89 -12.04 -3.43
N TYR A 111 8.62 -11.40 -2.53
CA TYR A 111 9.36 -10.17 -2.81
C TYR A 111 10.36 -10.34 -3.96
N GLU A 112 11.09 -11.46 -4.04
CA GLU A 112 12.09 -11.69 -5.10
C GLU A 112 11.50 -12.10 -6.45
N SER A 113 10.18 -12.22 -6.58
CA SER A 113 9.55 -12.57 -7.86
C SER A 113 9.69 -11.45 -8.90
N SER A 114 9.79 -11.80 -10.18
CA SER A 114 9.67 -10.82 -11.28
C SER A 114 8.24 -10.24 -11.42
N ARG A 115 7.24 -10.93 -10.85
CA ARG A 115 5.85 -10.45 -10.75
C ARG A 115 5.71 -9.47 -9.59
N GLN A 116 4.62 -8.70 -9.58
CA GLN A 116 4.40 -7.61 -8.63
C GLN A 116 3.16 -7.84 -7.75
N PHE A 117 3.13 -7.19 -6.60
CA PHE A 117 1.92 -7.04 -5.78
C PHE A 117 1.90 -5.63 -5.19
N CYS A 118 0.77 -5.18 -4.68
CA CYS A 118 0.49 -3.76 -4.41
C CYS A 118 1.56 -3.07 -3.56
N SER A 119 1.90 -3.62 -2.39
CA SER A 119 2.92 -3.06 -1.48
C SER A 119 4.32 -3.10 -2.06
N LYS A 120 4.72 -4.21 -2.71
CA LYS A 120 6.02 -4.29 -3.41
C LYS A 120 6.13 -3.22 -4.50
N PHE A 121 5.06 -2.99 -5.26
CA PHE A 121 5.04 -2.01 -6.34
C PHE A 121 5.39 -0.61 -5.83
N VAL A 122 4.74 -0.17 -4.74
CA VAL A 122 5.00 1.14 -4.13
C VAL A 122 6.37 1.19 -3.45
N PHE A 123 6.71 0.15 -2.69
CA PHE A 123 8.00 0.03 -2.00
C PHE A 123 9.19 0.13 -2.96
N ASP A 124 9.18 -0.63 -4.06
CA ASP A 124 10.27 -0.65 -5.03
C ASP A 124 10.39 0.71 -5.76
N ILE A 125 9.27 1.40 -6.05
CA ILE A 125 9.31 2.74 -6.67
C ILE A 125 10.08 3.71 -5.77
N TYR A 126 9.72 3.78 -4.48
CA TYR A 126 10.38 4.64 -3.51
C TYR A 126 11.85 4.26 -3.29
N LYS A 127 12.12 2.97 -3.14
CA LYS A 127 13.46 2.43 -2.91
C LYS A 127 14.39 2.71 -4.09
N GLU A 128 13.94 2.49 -5.33
CA GLU A 128 14.78 2.65 -6.51
C GLU A 128 14.88 4.09 -7.02
N ALA A 129 13.86 4.93 -6.80
CA ALA A 129 13.92 6.33 -7.20
C ALA A 129 14.69 7.18 -6.19
N LEU A 130 14.46 6.95 -4.90
CA LEU A 130 14.89 7.87 -3.84
C LEU A 130 15.83 7.23 -2.81
N CYS A 131 16.11 5.92 -2.90
CA CYS A 131 16.82 5.18 -1.86
C CYS A 131 16.11 5.22 -0.48
N ILE A 132 14.78 5.40 -0.47
CA ILE A 132 13.96 5.45 0.75
C ILE A 132 13.09 4.18 0.80
N PRO A 133 13.38 3.22 1.70
CA PRO A 133 12.53 2.05 1.87
C PRO A 133 11.31 2.42 2.74
N VAL A 134 10.20 2.83 2.12
CA VAL A 134 8.96 3.23 2.83
C VAL A 134 8.16 2.06 3.43
N GLY A 135 8.84 1.13 4.09
CA GLY A 135 8.26 -0.06 4.70
C GLY A 135 9.34 -1.11 4.96
N GLU A 136 8.96 -2.19 5.62
CA GLU A 136 9.89 -3.26 5.98
C GLU A 136 9.70 -4.51 5.13
N ILE A 137 10.82 -5.13 4.76
CA ILE A 137 10.85 -6.47 4.17
C ILE A 137 10.95 -7.47 5.32
N GLU A 138 9.95 -8.33 5.44
CA GLU A 138 9.84 -9.33 6.49
C GLU A 138 9.57 -10.71 5.87
N THR A 139 9.84 -11.77 6.61
CA THR A 139 9.48 -13.14 6.25
C THR A 139 8.02 -13.43 6.56
N PHE A 140 7.43 -14.43 5.90
CA PHE A 140 6.10 -14.94 6.29
C PHE A 140 6.09 -15.48 7.74
N GLY A 141 7.22 -16.00 8.22
CA GLY A 141 7.42 -16.38 9.63
C GLY A 141 7.21 -15.21 10.57
N GLU A 142 7.95 -14.12 10.37
CA GLU A 142 7.81 -12.90 11.17
C GLU A 142 6.39 -12.34 11.08
N LEU A 143 5.85 -12.18 9.87
CA LEU A 143 4.51 -11.65 9.64
C LEU A 143 3.43 -12.45 10.38
N LEU A 144 3.40 -13.77 10.22
CA LEU A 144 2.34 -14.61 10.79
C LEU A 144 2.50 -14.84 12.29
N ASN A 145 3.75 -14.86 12.80
CA ASN A 145 3.99 -14.99 14.24
C ASN A 145 3.77 -13.68 15.01
N SER A 146 3.90 -12.52 14.35
CA SER A 146 3.60 -11.21 14.94
C SER A 146 2.13 -11.06 15.34
N ASN A 147 1.25 -11.90 14.80
CA ASN A 147 -0.18 -11.90 15.08
C ASN A 147 -0.71 -13.26 15.54
N PRO A 148 -1.00 -13.45 16.84
CA PRO A 148 -1.55 -14.71 17.35
C PRO A 148 -2.95 -15.03 16.79
N ASN A 149 -3.65 -14.05 16.23
CA ASN A 149 -4.96 -14.23 15.58
C ASN A 149 -4.84 -14.51 14.06
N ALA A 150 -3.62 -14.64 13.52
CA ALA A 150 -3.44 -15.01 12.13
C ALA A 150 -4.03 -16.41 11.89
N LYS A 151 -5.04 -16.50 11.01
CA LYS A 151 -5.71 -17.78 10.70
C LYS A 151 -4.77 -18.66 9.87
N LEU A 152 -3.90 -19.42 10.53
CA LEU A 152 -2.94 -20.31 9.85
C LEU A 152 -3.63 -21.32 8.92
N THR A 153 -4.85 -21.74 9.23
CA THR A 153 -5.67 -22.59 8.35
C THR A 153 -5.93 -21.95 6.99
N PHE A 154 -6.22 -20.65 6.95
CA PHE A 154 -6.35 -19.90 5.70
C PHE A 154 -5.04 -19.89 4.92
N TRP A 155 -3.91 -19.59 5.59
CA TRP A 155 -2.61 -19.51 4.91
C TRP A 155 -2.12 -20.87 4.41
N LYS A 156 -2.40 -21.95 5.14
CA LYS A 156 -2.19 -23.31 4.63
C LYS A 156 -3.01 -23.56 3.38
N PHE A 157 -4.30 -23.22 3.37
CA PHE A 157 -5.13 -23.36 2.17
C PHE A 157 -4.62 -22.50 0.99
N TRP A 158 -4.28 -21.24 1.25
CA TRP A 158 -3.72 -20.29 0.27
C TRP A 158 -2.47 -20.81 -0.42
N PHE A 159 -1.60 -21.48 0.34
CA PHE A 159 -0.35 -22.06 -0.15
C PHE A 159 -0.42 -23.58 -0.38
N LEU A 160 -1.62 -24.12 -0.59
CA LEU A 160 -1.83 -25.53 -0.93
C LEU A 160 -1.16 -26.52 0.06
N GLY A 161 -1.20 -26.19 1.35
CA GLY A 161 -0.77 -27.02 2.47
C GLY A 161 0.53 -26.58 3.14
N SER A 162 1.43 -25.89 2.43
CA SER A 162 2.76 -25.54 2.94
C SER A 162 3.01 -24.03 2.92
N ILE A 163 2.98 -23.41 4.09
CA ILE A 163 3.28 -21.99 4.25
C ILE A 163 4.79 -21.78 3.99
N PRO A 164 5.18 -20.87 3.09
CA PRO A 164 6.59 -20.61 2.78
C PRO A 164 7.19 -19.66 3.82
N TRP A 165 7.47 -20.15 5.02
CA TRP A 165 7.88 -19.35 6.18
C TRP A 165 9.04 -18.38 5.92
N GLU A 166 10.11 -18.85 5.25
CA GLU A 166 11.30 -18.04 4.93
C GLU A 166 11.12 -17.07 3.75
N ARG A 167 9.97 -17.10 3.07
CA ARG A 167 9.72 -16.20 1.93
C ARG A 167 9.62 -14.78 2.43
N LYS A 168 10.40 -13.89 1.82
CA LYS A 168 10.29 -12.45 2.08
C LYS A 168 9.10 -11.84 1.37
N THR A 169 8.52 -10.85 2.03
CA THR A 169 7.40 -10.05 1.57
C THR A 169 7.51 -8.63 2.12
N VAL A 170 6.64 -7.75 1.64
CA VAL A 170 6.46 -6.39 2.15
C VAL A 170 4.96 -6.14 2.19
N THR A 171 4.42 -5.57 3.25
CA THR A 171 2.96 -5.56 3.47
C THR A 171 2.38 -4.15 3.38
N PRO A 172 1.10 -3.98 3.02
CA PRO A 172 0.40 -2.70 3.21
C PRO A 172 0.55 -2.16 4.64
N ALA A 173 0.60 -3.04 5.64
CA ALA A 173 0.81 -2.66 7.03
C ALA A 173 2.19 -2.06 7.29
N SER A 174 3.26 -2.66 6.77
CA SER A 174 4.62 -2.13 6.97
C SER A 174 4.78 -0.75 6.32
N LEU A 175 4.12 -0.50 5.19
CA LEU A 175 4.00 0.84 4.59
C LEU A 175 3.16 1.77 5.47
N TRP A 176 1.97 1.34 5.92
CA TRP A 176 1.04 2.17 6.69
C TRP A 176 1.63 2.66 8.01
N HIS A 177 2.39 1.80 8.68
CA HIS A 177 3.03 2.10 9.97
C HIS A 177 4.43 2.71 9.83
N HIS A 178 4.93 2.93 8.62
CA HIS A 178 6.27 3.45 8.41
C HIS A 178 6.43 4.85 9.04
N PRO A 179 7.41 5.06 9.96
CA PRO A 179 7.51 6.29 10.76
C PRO A 179 7.86 7.52 9.93
N GLY A 180 8.52 7.33 8.77
CA GLY A 180 8.82 8.41 7.84
C GLY A 180 7.61 8.91 7.05
N LEU A 181 6.43 8.29 7.17
CA LEU A 181 5.21 8.73 6.50
C LEU A 181 4.27 9.41 7.49
N VAL A 182 3.77 10.60 7.16
CA VAL A 182 2.73 11.31 7.92
C VAL A 182 1.35 11.11 7.30
N LEU A 183 0.31 11.05 8.13
CA LEU A 183 -1.08 10.97 7.67
C LEU A 183 -1.51 12.33 7.10
N ILE A 184 -1.99 12.34 5.85
CA ILE A 184 -2.56 13.53 5.21
C ILE A 184 -4.08 13.54 5.35
N HIS A 185 -4.71 12.37 5.15
CA HIS A 185 -6.15 12.21 5.27
C HIS A 185 -6.51 10.75 5.53
N ALA A 186 -7.61 10.52 6.25
CA ALA A 186 -8.22 9.21 6.43
C ALA A 186 -9.74 9.37 6.50
N GLU A 187 -10.45 8.47 5.81
CA GLU A 187 -11.91 8.39 5.77
C GLU A 187 -12.32 6.96 6.11
N GLY A 188 -13.19 6.77 7.11
CA GLY A 188 -13.63 5.43 7.54
C GLY A 188 -12.52 4.53 8.10
N VAL A 189 -11.45 5.12 8.63
CA VAL A 189 -10.30 4.41 9.22
C VAL A 189 -10.11 4.87 10.66
N GLU A 190 -10.14 3.94 11.61
CA GLU A 190 -9.73 4.24 12.98
C GLU A 190 -8.21 4.43 13.03
N THR A 191 -7.77 5.67 13.22
CA THR A 191 -6.37 5.99 13.51
C THR A 191 -6.25 6.27 15.01
N PRO A 192 -5.29 5.65 15.72
CA PRO A 192 -4.96 6.10 17.07
C PRO A 192 -4.64 7.59 17.00
N GLN A 193 -5.42 8.42 17.70
CA GLN A 193 -5.05 9.81 17.89
C GLN A 193 -3.69 9.83 18.63
N PRO A 194 -2.74 10.70 18.26
CA PRO A 194 -1.62 10.95 19.13
C PRO A 194 -2.18 11.45 20.46
N GLU A 195 -1.86 10.78 21.56
CA GLU A 195 -2.08 11.32 22.90
C GLU A 195 -1.46 12.72 22.92
N LEU A 196 -2.28 13.73 23.15
CA LEU A 196 -1.83 15.06 23.54
C LEU A 196 -1.05 14.85 24.84
N THR A 197 0.27 14.74 24.74
CA THR A 197 1.14 14.95 25.90
C THR A 197 0.96 16.42 26.27
N GLU A 198 0.05 16.68 27.20
CA GLU A 198 0.03 17.92 27.96
C GLU A 198 1.40 18.04 28.63
N ALA A 199 2.24 18.92 28.09
CA ALA A 199 3.43 19.35 28.77
C ALA A 199 2.98 20.13 30.02
N VAL A 200 3.29 19.55 31.18
CA VAL A 200 3.16 20.18 32.50
C VAL A 200 4.34 21.13 32.72
#